data_AF-A0A151MYT1-F1
#
_entry.id   AF-A0A151MYT1-F1
#
_cell.length_a   1.000
_cell.length_b   1.000
_cell.length_c   1.000
_cell.angle_alpha   90.00
_cell.angle_beta   90.00
_cell.angle_gamma   90.00
#
_symmetry.space_group_name_H-M   'P 1'
#
loop_
_entity.id
_entity.type
_entity.pdbx_description
1 polymer ?
#
loop_
_entity_poly.entity_id
_entity_poly.type
_entity_poly.pdbx_seq_one_letter_code
_entity_poly.pdbx_strand_id
1 'polypeptide(L)'
;MAPPGLLRLGAPLAAATRQGLAPSSAGYGPLRDLPDWSFADGRPAPPWKGQLRRQQENEDFARRVVTLSAELSQAKQRWEKQQEEAAQEQKRLQLQRWLQPKGGTLRGGGNKVP
;
A
#
# COMPACT_ATOMS: atom_id res chain seq x y z
N MET A 1 38.70 -43.86 -19.70
CA MET A 1 38.10 -42.71 -20.42
C MET A 1 36.92 -42.22 -19.60
N ALA A 2 37.05 -41.09 -18.91
CA ALA A 2 35.96 -40.45 -18.16
C ALA A 2 35.37 -39.30 -19.00
N PRO A 3 34.04 -39.11 -19.03
CA PRO A 3 33.42 -38.12 -19.91
C PRO A 3 33.68 -36.67 -19.44
N PRO A 4 33.76 -35.71 -20.38
CA PRO A 4 34.13 -34.33 -20.10
C PRO A 4 33.02 -33.57 -19.35
N GLY A 5 33.48 -32.64 -18.52
CA GLY A 5 32.71 -31.93 -17.51
C GLY A 5 31.40 -31.31 -17.99
N LEU A 6 30.33 -31.64 -17.26
CA LEU A 6 29.13 -30.83 -17.19
C LEU A 6 29.50 -29.41 -16.73
N LEU A 7 29.42 -28.44 -17.63
CA LEU A 7 29.34 -27.04 -17.27
C LEU A 7 28.06 -26.82 -16.46
N ARG A 8 28.20 -26.74 -15.13
CA ARG A 8 27.12 -26.39 -14.20
C ARG A 8 26.79 -24.89 -14.32
N LEU A 9 26.19 -24.49 -15.44
CA LEU A 9 25.59 -23.16 -15.63
C LEU A 9 24.17 -23.20 -15.06
N GLY A 10 24.01 -22.99 -13.75
CA GLY A 10 22.65 -22.95 -13.18
C GLY A 10 22.52 -22.66 -11.69
N ALA A 11 23.53 -22.08 -11.02
CA ALA A 11 23.55 -22.06 -9.54
C ALA A 11 23.85 -20.76 -8.79
N PRO A 12 24.08 -19.55 -9.37
CA PRO A 12 24.22 -18.36 -8.51
C PRO A 12 22.91 -17.56 -8.33
N LEU A 13 22.02 -17.53 -9.32
CA LEU A 13 20.88 -16.58 -9.31
C LEU A 13 19.87 -16.85 -8.18
N ALA A 14 19.53 -18.13 -7.95
CA ALA A 14 18.53 -18.51 -6.95
C ALA A 14 19.06 -18.40 -5.49
N ALA A 15 20.37 -18.52 -5.28
CA ALA A 15 20.96 -18.44 -3.95
C ALA A 15 21.03 -16.98 -3.46
N ALA A 16 21.40 -16.04 -4.34
CA ALA A 16 21.47 -14.62 -4.01
C ALA A 16 20.10 -14.05 -3.62
N THR A 17 19.05 -14.36 -4.38
CA THR A 17 17.69 -13.89 -4.06
C THR A 17 17.16 -14.45 -2.74
N ARG A 18 17.51 -15.70 -2.37
CA ARG A 18 17.16 -16.28 -1.06
C ARG A 18 17.82 -15.54 0.12
N GLN A 19 18.95 -14.89 -0.13
CA GLN A 19 19.68 -14.09 0.86
C GLN A 19 19.26 -12.62 0.84
N GLY A 20 18.25 -12.24 0.06
CA GLY A 20 17.80 -10.85 -0.07
C GLY A 20 18.74 -9.97 -0.91
N LEU A 21 19.65 -10.58 -1.67
CA LEU A 21 20.57 -9.88 -2.57
C LEU A 21 19.99 -9.79 -3.98
N ALA A 22 20.55 -8.88 -4.77
CA ALA A 22 20.21 -8.79 -6.18
C ALA A 22 20.54 -10.11 -6.90
N PRO A 23 19.72 -10.51 -7.89
CA PRO A 23 19.92 -11.76 -8.62
C PRO A 23 21.22 -11.74 -9.43
N SER A 24 21.66 -10.57 -9.90
CA SER A 24 22.93 -10.39 -10.59
C SER A 24 23.94 -9.65 -9.73
N SER A 25 25.23 -9.94 -9.94
CA SER A 25 26.34 -9.24 -9.26
C SER A 25 26.41 -7.75 -9.63
N ALA A 26 25.95 -7.37 -10.82
CA ALA A 26 25.79 -5.98 -11.26
C ALA A 26 24.44 -5.35 -10.84
N GLY A 27 23.66 -6.05 -10.02
CA GLY A 27 22.43 -5.56 -9.43
C GLY A 27 22.69 -4.56 -8.31
N TYR A 28 21.62 -4.15 -7.61
CA TYR A 28 21.75 -3.27 -6.44
C TYR A 28 22.65 -3.90 -5.37
N GLY A 29 23.45 -3.09 -4.68
CA GLY A 29 24.36 -3.58 -3.66
C GLY A 29 25.70 -2.85 -3.65
N PRO A 30 26.57 -3.19 -2.68
CA PRO A 30 27.78 -2.41 -2.41
C PRO A 30 28.73 -2.35 -3.60
N LEU A 31 28.84 -3.43 -4.38
CA LEU A 31 29.69 -3.48 -5.57
C LEU A 31 29.27 -2.49 -6.67
N ARG A 32 27.99 -2.12 -6.71
CA ARG A 32 27.42 -1.24 -7.75
C ARG A 32 27.27 0.20 -7.28
N ASP A 33 27.01 0.38 -5.98
CA ASP A 33 26.54 1.65 -5.42
C ASP A 33 27.64 2.40 -4.66
N LEU A 34 28.73 1.72 -4.25
CA LEU A 34 29.91 2.41 -3.71
C LEU A 34 30.83 2.91 -4.83
N PRO A 35 31.59 3.98 -4.58
CA PRO A 35 32.59 4.46 -5.51
C PRO A 35 33.81 3.52 -5.55
N ASP A 36 34.32 3.25 -6.75
CA ASP A 36 35.52 2.40 -6.95
C ASP A 36 36.83 3.06 -6.49
N TRP A 37 36.82 4.37 -6.21
CA TRP A 37 38.00 5.12 -5.77
C TRP A 37 37.62 6.35 -4.93
N SER A 38 38.61 6.93 -4.25
CA SER A 38 38.51 8.21 -3.54
C SER A 38 39.82 8.98 -3.67
N PHE A 39 39.81 10.29 -3.37
CA PHE A 39 41.04 11.05 -3.31
C PHE A 39 41.90 10.60 -2.11
N ALA A 40 43.23 10.73 -2.22
CA ALA A 40 44.15 10.38 -1.14
C ALA A 40 43.89 11.18 0.15
N ASP A 41 43.39 12.42 0.01
CA ASP A 41 42.99 13.29 1.11
C ASP A 41 41.69 12.85 1.82
N GLY A 42 41.04 11.78 1.34
CA GLY A 42 39.76 11.29 1.86
C GLY A 42 38.53 11.99 1.27
N ARG A 43 38.70 12.92 0.33
CA ARG A 43 37.57 13.50 -0.41
C ARG A 43 36.85 12.41 -1.22
N PRO A 44 35.51 12.39 -1.26
CA PRO A 44 34.76 11.39 -2.01
C PRO A 44 34.97 11.57 -3.51
N ALA A 45 34.91 10.48 -4.27
CA ALA A 45 34.86 10.58 -5.72
C ALA A 45 33.59 11.31 -6.17
N PRO A 46 33.68 12.14 -7.23
CA PRO A 46 32.48 12.75 -7.81
C PRO A 46 31.51 11.66 -8.28
N PRO A 47 30.19 11.89 -8.17
CA PRO A 47 29.19 10.89 -8.54
C PRO A 47 29.14 10.68 -10.06
N TRP A 48 28.93 9.43 -10.48
CA TRP A 48 28.94 9.09 -11.91
C TRP A 48 27.53 9.21 -12.49
N LYS A 49 27.43 9.45 -13.80
CA LYS A 49 26.15 9.61 -14.50
C LYS A 49 25.16 8.48 -14.21
N GLY A 50 25.66 7.24 -14.15
CA GLY A 50 24.84 6.06 -13.85
C GLY A 50 24.29 6.05 -12.43
N GLN A 51 25.07 6.51 -11.44
CA GLN A 51 24.65 6.59 -10.05
C GLN A 51 23.58 7.69 -9.86
N LEU A 52 23.77 8.85 -10.50
CA LEU A 52 22.78 9.93 -10.48
C LEU A 52 21.45 9.50 -11.11
N ARG A 53 21.51 8.86 -12.29
CA ARG A 53 20.32 8.34 -12.96
C ARG A 53 19.52 7.37 -12.07
N ARG A 54 20.20 6.42 -11.43
CA ARG A 54 19.53 5.44 -10.55
C ARG A 54 18.93 6.10 -9.31
N GLN A 55 19.60 7.10 -8.74
CA GLN A 55 19.05 7.84 -7.61
C GLN A 55 17.76 8.56 -8.01
N GLN A 56 17.74 9.20 -9.18
CA GLN A 56 16.53 9.84 -9.71
C GLN A 56 15.41 8.82 -9.95
N GLU A 57 15.72 7.69 -10.59
CA GLU A 57 14.75 6.62 -10.85
C GLU A 57 14.16 6.06 -9.55
N ASN A 58 15.01 5.85 -8.53
CA ASN A 58 14.57 5.38 -7.21
C ASN A 58 13.71 6.42 -6.50
N GLU A 59 14.05 7.70 -6.61
CA GLU A 59 13.26 8.78 -6.03
C GLU A 59 11.88 8.89 -6.69
N ASP A 60 11.82 8.85 -8.02
CA ASP A 60 10.57 8.89 -8.78
C ASP A 60 9.69 7.68 -8.46
N PHE A 61 10.31 6.50 -8.32
CA PHE A 61 9.62 5.30 -7.89
C PHE A 61 9.05 5.44 -6.47
N ALA A 62 9.85 5.91 -5.51
CA ALA A 62 9.41 6.12 -4.13
C ALA A 62 8.24 7.12 -4.04
N ARG A 63 8.34 8.24 -4.77
CA ARG A 63 7.25 9.24 -4.87
C ARG A 63 5.96 8.60 -5.37
N ARG A 64 6.03 7.79 -6.42
CA ARG A 64 4.86 7.09 -6.96
C ARG A 64 4.24 6.13 -5.96
N VAL A 65 5.04 5.36 -5.23
CA VAL A 65 4.55 4.41 -4.21
C VAL A 65 3.79 5.16 -3.11
N VAL A 66 4.34 6.28 -2.62
CA VAL A 66 3.70 7.09 -1.58
C VAL A 66 2.36 7.64 -2.05
N THR A 67 2.32 8.22 -3.26
CA THR A 67 1.08 8.77 -3.83
C THR A 67 0.00 7.70 -3.95
N LEU A 68 0.31 6.55 -4.55
CA LEU A 68 -0.66 5.47 -4.72
C LEU A 68 -1.14 4.91 -3.38
N SER A 69 -0.26 4.77 -2.40
CA SER A 69 -0.62 4.30 -1.06
C SER A 69 -1.58 5.27 -0.36
N ALA A 70 -1.33 6.58 -0.50
CA ALA A 70 -2.20 7.61 0.05
C ALA A 70 -3.58 7.60 -0.62
N GLU A 71 -3.63 7.50 -1.95
CA GLU A 71 -4.89 7.42 -2.71
C GLU A 71 -5.74 6.23 -2.29
N LEU A 72 -5.14 5.03 -2.18
CA LEU A 72 -5.85 3.82 -1.74
C LEU A 72 -6.38 3.97 -0.32
N SER A 73 -5.58 4.54 0.58
CA SER A 73 -5.98 4.77 1.97
C SER A 73 -7.16 5.73 2.06
N GLN A 74 -7.13 6.83 1.29
CA GLN A 74 -8.24 7.78 1.22
C GLN A 74 -9.49 7.19 0.58
N ALA A 75 -9.34 6.34 -0.44
CA ALA A 75 -10.46 5.65 -1.07
C ALA A 75 -11.15 4.70 -0.10
N LYS A 76 -10.36 3.93 0.67
CA LYS A 76 -10.86 3.05 1.72
C LYS A 76 -11.62 3.82 2.79
N GLN A 77 -11.04 4.90 3.33
CA GLN A 77 -11.70 5.74 4.33
C GLN A 77 -13.02 6.33 3.84
N ARG A 78 -13.04 6.80 2.58
CA ARG A 78 -14.27 7.32 1.96
C ARG A 78 -15.35 6.23 1.85
N TRP A 79 -14.98 5.03 1.43
CA TRP A 79 -15.91 3.92 1.33
C TRP A 79 -16.45 3.49 2.70
N GLU A 80 -15.58 3.36 3.71
CA GLU A 80 -15.97 3.03 5.09
C GLU A 80 -16.96 4.07 5.64
N LYS A 81 -16.65 5.36 5.47
CA LYS A 81 -17.53 6.45 5.90
C LYS A 81 -18.90 6.39 5.21
N GLN A 82 -18.95 6.13 3.90
CA GLN A 82 -20.20 5.98 3.17
C GLN A 82 -21.04 4.80 3.69
N GLN A 83 -20.40 3.68 4.03
CA GLN A 83 -21.09 2.53 4.62
C GLN A 83 -21.67 2.85 6.00
N GLU A 84 -20.91 3.55 6.84
CA GLU A 84 -21.37 3.99 8.15
C GLU A 84 -22.55 4.95 8.06
N GLU A 85 -22.47 5.95 7.17
CA GLU A 85 -23.55 6.91 6.92
C GLU A 85 -24.81 6.21 6.41
N ALA A 86 -24.68 5.32 5.42
CA ALA A 86 -25.80 4.54 4.91
C ALA A 86 -26.44 3.67 6.00
N ALA A 87 -25.63 3.03 6.85
CA ALA A 87 -26.14 2.24 7.97
C ALA A 87 -26.86 3.11 9.02
N GLN A 88 -26.35 4.31 9.30
CA GLN A 88 -26.98 5.27 10.21
C GLN A 88 -28.31 5.80 9.65
N GLU A 89 -28.35 6.13 8.36
CA GLU A 89 -29.58 6.56 7.68
C GLU A 89 -30.64 5.47 7.70
N GLN A 90 -30.26 4.22 7.40
CA GLN A 90 -31.18 3.08 7.48
C GLN A 90 -31.73 2.90 8.90
N LYS A 91 -30.89 2.98 9.93
CA LYS A 91 -31.34 2.95 11.33
C LYS A 91 -32.30 4.10 11.64
N ARG A 92 -32.01 5.31 11.17
CA ARG A 92 -32.86 6.49 11.37
C ARG A 92 -34.23 6.30 10.73
N LEU A 93 -34.27 5.82 9.48
CA LEU A 93 -35.52 5.52 8.77
C LEU A 93 -36.30 4.39 9.44
N GLN A 94 -35.62 3.34 9.92
CA GLN A 94 -36.26 2.26 10.69
C GLN A 94 -36.89 2.79 11.98
N LEU A 95 -36.15 3.60 12.76
CA LEU A 95 -36.67 4.23 13.97
C LEU A 95 -37.89 5.11 13.68
N GLN A 96 -37.83 5.96 12.65
CA GLN A 96 -38.96 6.79 12.22
C GLN A 96 -40.18 5.93 11.86
N ARG A 97 -39.99 4.81 11.14
CA ARG A 97 -41.08 3.88 10.81
C ARG A 97 -41.66 3.20 12.06
N TRP A 98 -40.82 2.89 13.05
CA TRP A 98 -41.21 2.16 14.27
C TRP A 98 -41.83 3.08 15.34
N LEU A 99 -41.55 4.38 15.30
CA LEU A 99 -42.17 5.40 16.14
C LEU A 99 -43.64 5.61 15.70
N GLN A 100 -44.52 4.73 16.17
CA GLN A 100 -45.96 5.02 16.15
C GLN A 100 -46.26 6.13 17.17
N PRO A 101 -47.14 7.10 16.86
CA PRO A 101 -47.59 8.07 17.85
C PRO A 101 -48.32 7.32 18.97
N LYS A 102 -47.73 7.30 20.18
CA LYS A 102 -48.42 6.81 21.37
C LYS A 102 -49.37 7.91 21.85
N GLY A 103 -50.67 7.64 21.84
CA GLY A 103 -51.69 8.55 22.37
C GLY A 103 -52.87 8.75 21.43
N GLY A 104 -53.57 7.68 21.09
CA GLY A 104 -54.86 7.72 20.39
C GLY A 104 -55.84 6.72 20.99
N THR A 105 -55.78 6.52 22.30
CA THR A 105 -56.60 5.54 23.00
C THR A 105 -57.62 6.29 23.86
N LEU A 106 -58.84 6.35 23.31
CA LEU A 106 -60.11 6.24 24.03
C LEU A 106 -60.51 7.44 24.91
N ARG A 107 -61.10 8.49 24.30
CA ARG A 107 -62.19 9.20 24.99
C ARG A 107 -63.41 8.29 24.89
N GLY A 108 -63.61 7.50 25.95
CA GLY A 108 -64.67 6.51 26.07
C GLY A 108 -66.05 7.10 25.81
N GLY A 109 -66.91 6.25 25.25
CA GLY A 109 -68.30 6.57 24.98
C GLY A 109 -69.06 6.98 26.23
N GLY A 110 -70.07 7.83 26.04
CA GLY A 110 -70.96 8.29 27.10
C GLY A 110 -72.16 9.04 26.54
N ASN A 111 -73.18 8.25 26.18
CA ASN A 111 -74.61 8.56 25.98
C ASN A 111 -75.07 9.60 24.95
N LYS A 112 -75.83 9.08 23.98
CA LYS A 112 -76.96 9.76 23.33
C LYS A 112 -78.17 9.78 24.27
N VAL A 113 -79.09 10.71 23.95
CA VAL A 113 -80.55 10.74 24.19
C VAL A 113 -81.01 11.68 25.32
N PRO A 114 -82.16 12.39 25.17
CA PRO A 114 -82.99 12.66 23.98
C PRO A 114 -82.78 14.04 23.36
#